data_AF-A0A2S4YX22-F1
#
_entry.id   AF-A0A2S4YX22-F1
#
_cell.length_a   1.000
_cell.length_b   1.000
_cell.length_c   1.000
_cell.angle_alpha   90.00
_cell.angle_beta   90.00
_cell.angle_gamma   90.00
#
_symmetry.space_group_name_H-M   'P 1'
#
loop_
_entity.id
_entity.type
_entity.pdbx_description
1 polymer ?
#
loop_
_entity_poly.entity_id
_entity_poly.type
_entity_poly.pdbx_seq_one_letter_code
_entity_poly.pdbx_strand_id
1 'polypeptide(L)'
;MSRLSRGQKRGRSFAEAASDGDTGSGVTPIEVRVPSGARDGVPGAGATVGGMPVAAGPGEPLQQAVLDHLHRLARATGHPVLASVHDERIGYVVPIRVHVDGSSEFAGEPVRRGTA
;
A
#
# COMPACT_ATOMS: atom_id res chain seq x y z
N MET A 1 -19.55 27.15 -22.63
CA MET A 1 -20.45 26.26 -21.87
C MET A 1 -19.82 24.86 -21.80
N SER A 2 -19.07 24.55 -20.74
CA SER A 2 -18.30 23.31 -20.59
C SER A 2 -19.21 22.11 -20.34
N ARG A 3 -19.14 21.10 -21.22
CA ARG A 3 -19.70 19.77 -20.99
C ARG A 3 -18.57 18.87 -20.47
N LEU A 4 -18.54 18.66 -19.15
CA LEU A 4 -17.68 17.71 -18.47
C LEU A 4 -18.13 16.29 -18.84
N SER A 5 -17.42 15.65 -19.77
CA SER A 5 -17.70 14.27 -20.19
C SER A 5 -16.99 13.30 -19.24
N ARG A 6 -17.78 12.51 -18.54
CA ARG A 6 -17.38 11.36 -17.72
C ARG A 6 -16.64 10.34 -18.59
N GLY A 7 -15.32 10.38 -18.56
CA GLY A 7 -14.46 9.34 -19.12
C GLY A 7 -14.38 8.12 -18.21
N GLN A 8 -15.48 7.35 -18.13
CA GLN A 8 -15.51 5.99 -17.60
C GLN A 8 -14.74 5.09 -18.57
N LYS A 9 -13.41 5.13 -18.50
CA LYS A 9 -12.52 4.31 -19.33
C LYS A 9 -11.29 3.88 -18.54
N ARG A 10 -11.50 3.06 -17.51
CA ARG A 10 -10.44 2.24 -16.90
C ARG A 10 -10.98 0.86 -16.53
N GLY A 11 -11.32 0.10 -17.57
CA GLY A 11 -11.21 -1.35 -17.57
C GLY A 11 -9.99 -1.70 -18.42
N ARG A 12 -8.78 -1.50 -17.89
CA ARG A 12 -7.59 -2.17 -18.43
C ARG A 12 -7.29 -3.30 -17.47
N SER A 13 -7.61 -4.48 -17.97
CA SER A 13 -7.20 -5.81 -17.58
C SER A 13 -5.97 -5.83 -16.67
N PHE A 14 -6.09 -6.49 -15.53
CA PHE A 14 -5.02 -6.81 -14.56
C PHE A 14 -4.09 -7.93 -15.08
N ALA A 15 -3.83 -7.95 -16.37
CA ALA A 15 -2.91 -8.89 -17.01
C ALA A 15 -2.18 -8.10 -18.10
N GLU A 16 -0.87 -8.28 -18.20
CA GLU A 16 0.08 -7.56 -19.07
C GLU A 16 0.71 -6.29 -18.46
N ALA A 17 1.39 -6.45 -17.32
CA ALA A 17 2.56 -5.64 -16.97
C ALA A 17 3.67 -6.49 -16.30
N ALA A 18 3.72 -7.79 -16.60
CA ALA A 18 4.82 -8.66 -16.22
C ALA A 18 5.79 -8.76 -17.41
N SER A 19 6.58 -7.72 -17.62
CA SER A 19 7.90 -7.77 -18.28
C SER A 19 8.46 -6.35 -18.39
N ASP A 20 9.23 -5.93 -17.39
CA ASP A 20 10.55 -5.34 -17.60
C ASP A 20 11.19 -5.07 -16.22
N GLY A 21 12.48 -5.41 -16.13
CA GLY A 21 13.14 -5.82 -14.90
C GLY A 21 13.32 -4.76 -13.82
N ASP A 22 13.30 -5.23 -12.59
CA ASP A 22 14.36 -4.89 -11.66
C ASP A 22 14.60 -6.09 -10.73
N THR A 23 15.87 -6.41 -10.59
CA THR A 23 16.34 -7.53 -9.79
C THR A 23 16.14 -7.14 -8.33
N GLY A 24 15.04 -7.61 -7.73
CA GLY A 24 14.83 -7.56 -6.27
C GLY A 24 15.83 -8.45 -5.54
N SER A 25 17.12 -8.16 -5.69
CA SER A 25 18.21 -8.75 -4.92
C SER A 25 18.09 -8.28 -3.47
N GLY A 26 17.50 -9.15 -2.64
CA GLY A 26 17.75 -9.16 -1.19
C GLY A 26 17.07 -8.09 -0.33
N VAL A 27 16.28 -7.16 -0.89
CA VAL A 27 15.53 -6.20 -0.06
C VAL A 27 14.34 -6.92 0.56
N THR A 28 14.42 -7.20 1.86
CA THR A 28 13.29 -7.71 2.64
C THR A 28 12.16 -6.68 2.59
N PRO A 29 10.96 -7.03 2.07
CA PRO A 29 9.83 -6.11 2.04
C PRO A 29 9.51 -5.59 3.44
N ILE A 30 9.10 -4.32 3.53
CA ILE A 30 8.63 -3.75 4.79
C ILE A 30 7.28 -4.38 5.14
N GLU A 31 7.23 -5.02 6.30
CA GLU A 31 6.02 -5.63 6.84
C GLU A 31 5.06 -4.55 7.33
N VAL A 32 3.87 -4.48 6.72
CA VAL A 32 2.80 -3.58 7.15
C VAL A 32 1.66 -4.43 7.70
N ARG A 33 1.24 -4.21 8.94
CA ARG A 33 0.11 -4.94 9.54
C ARG A 33 -1.04 -4.00 9.84
N VAL A 34 -2.21 -4.33 9.31
CA VAL A 34 -3.46 -3.66 9.61
C VAL A 34 -4.30 -4.65 10.43
N PRO A 35 -4.40 -4.47 11.76
CA PRO A 35 -5.15 -5.39 12.61
C PRO A 35 -6.65 -5.32 12.34
N SER A 36 -7.37 -6.40 12.63
CA SER A 36 -8.84 -6.48 12.41
C SER A 36 -9.63 -5.41 13.19
N GLY A 37 -9.10 -4.97 14.33
CA GLY A 37 -9.65 -3.88 15.15
C GLY A 37 -9.29 -2.47 14.68
N ALA A 38 -8.47 -2.31 13.64
CA ALA A 38 -8.06 -1.01 13.14
C ALA A 38 -9.25 -0.23 12.60
N ARG A 39 -9.44 0.99 13.11
CA ARG A 39 -10.53 1.89 12.74
C ARG A 39 -9.99 3.30 12.57
N ASP A 40 -10.45 3.97 11.52
CA ASP A 40 -10.07 5.35 11.24
C ASP A 40 -10.46 6.25 12.43
N GLY A 41 -9.56 7.15 12.81
CA GLY A 41 -9.78 8.12 13.89
C GLY A 41 -9.76 7.55 15.32
N VAL A 42 -9.44 6.27 15.53
CA VAL A 42 -9.32 5.69 16.88
C VAL A 42 -7.84 5.62 17.31
N PRO A 43 -7.43 6.31 18.40
CA PRO A 43 -6.06 6.23 18.90
C PRO A 43 -5.73 4.81 19.36
N GLY A 44 -4.60 4.28 18.88
CA GLY A 44 -4.16 2.91 19.15
C GLY A 44 -4.73 1.84 18.19
N ALA A 45 -5.71 2.17 17.35
CA ALA A 45 -6.27 1.28 16.33
C ALA A 45 -5.64 1.53 14.94
N GLY A 46 -4.33 1.81 14.92
CA GLY A 46 -3.57 2.10 13.72
C GLY A 46 -3.00 0.86 13.03
N ALA A 47 -2.17 1.08 12.03
CA ALA A 47 -1.36 0.06 11.39
C ALA A 47 0.04 0.05 12.04
N THR A 48 0.81 -1.00 11.77
CA THR A 48 2.25 -0.99 12.03
C THR A 48 3.00 -1.10 10.72
N VAL A 49 4.09 -0.35 10.55
CA VAL A 49 4.95 -0.36 9.36
C VAL A 49 6.38 -0.66 9.83
N GLY A 50 6.91 -1.84 9.47
CA GLY A 50 8.21 -2.30 9.95
C GLY A 50 8.29 -2.39 11.48
N GLY A 51 7.16 -2.62 12.16
CA GLY A 51 7.04 -2.60 13.61
C GLY A 51 6.78 -1.22 14.24
N MET A 52 6.85 -0.13 13.47
CA MET A 52 6.54 1.22 13.95
C MET A 52 5.04 1.51 13.87
N PRO A 53 4.38 1.99 14.94
CA PRO A 53 2.96 2.32 14.90
C PRO A 53 2.71 3.54 14.00
N VAL A 54 1.73 3.41 13.12
CA VAL A 54 1.23 4.48 12.24
C VAL A 54 -0.26 4.65 12.49
N ALA A 55 -0.61 5.81 13.03
CA ALA A 55 -1.99 6.21 13.25
C ALA A 55 -2.42 7.20 12.17
N ALA A 56 -3.67 7.06 11.72
CA ALA A 56 -4.28 8.04 10.84
C ALA A 56 -4.65 9.32 11.61
N GLY A 57 -4.52 10.48 10.96
CA GLY A 57 -5.04 11.73 11.48
C GLY A 57 -6.58 11.75 11.55
N PRO A 58 -7.18 12.78 12.18
CA PRO A 58 -8.63 12.93 12.23
C PRO A 58 -9.24 13.00 10.83
N GLY A 59 -10.13 12.07 10.49
CA GLY A 59 -10.79 12.00 9.18
C GLY A 59 -9.90 11.51 8.03
N GLU A 60 -8.65 11.14 8.31
CA GLU A 60 -7.76 10.51 7.35
C GLU A 60 -7.99 9.00 7.32
N PRO A 61 -8.09 8.37 6.14
CA PRO A 61 -8.16 6.93 6.05
C PRO A 61 -6.80 6.33 6.42
N LEU A 62 -6.79 5.26 7.22
CA LEU A 62 -5.56 4.58 7.66
C LEU A 62 -4.64 4.17 6.50
N GLN A 63 -5.23 3.80 5.36
CA GLN A 63 -4.47 3.47 4.16
C GLN A 63 -3.60 4.65 3.68
N GLN A 64 -4.12 5.88 3.73
CA GLN A 64 -3.36 7.06 3.33
C GLN A 64 -2.19 7.31 4.27
N ALA A 65 -2.42 7.21 5.59
CA ALA A 65 -1.36 7.41 6.58
C ALA A 65 -0.20 6.40 6.41
N VAL A 66 -0.53 5.15 6.07
CA VAL A 66 0.45 4.11 5.75
C VAL A 66 1.22 4.44 4.48
N LEU A 67 0.53 4.81 3.39
CA LEU A 67 1.17 5.17 2.12
C LEU A 67 2.08 6.40 2.27
N ASP A 68 1.63 7.42 3.00
CA ASP A 68 2.42 8.62 3.29
C ASP A 68 3.66 8.29 4.12
N HIS A 69 3.55 7.34 5.07
CA HIS A 69 4.71 6.86 5.82
C HIS A 69 5.72 6.15 4.92
N LEU A 70 5.27 5.23 4.07
CA LEU A 70 6.12 4.53 3.11
C LEU A 70 6.76 5.49 2.09
N HIS A 71 6.01 6.50 1.65
CA HIS A 71 6.52 7.54 0.76
C HIS A 71 7.63 8.36 1.41
N ARG A 72 7.49 8.73 2.69
CA ARG A 72 8.57 9.39 3.44
C ARG A 72 9.82 8.52 3.52
N LEU A 73 9.67 7.20 3.70
CA LEU A 73 10.81 6.27 3.67
C LEU A 73 11.46 6.20 2.28
N ALA A 74 10.67 6.12 1.20
CA ALA A 74 11.18 6.14 -0.16
C ALA A 74 11.95 7.43 -0.46
N ARG A 75 11.44 8.58 -0.02
CA ARG A 75 12.12 9.88 -0.16
C ARG A 75 13.39 9.97 0.68
N ALA A 76 13.39 9.43 1.90
CA ALA A 76 14.56 9.46 2.78
C ALA A 76 15.68 8.55 2.27
N THR A 77 15.33 7.40 1.69
CA THR A 77 16.30 6.44 1.11
C THR A 77 16.68 6.76 -0.33
N GLY A 78 15.91 7.59 -1.02
CA GLY A 78 16.13 7.96 -2.42
C GLY A 78 15.74 6.90 -3.44
N HIS A 79 15.08 5.81 -3.02
CA HIS A 79 14.73 4.67 -3.87
C HIS A 79 13.29 4.18 -3.58
N PRO A 80 12.64 3.49 -4.52
CA PRO A 80 11.35 2.87 -4.28
C PRO A 80 11.39 1.86 -3.13
N VAL A 81 10.32 1.80 -2.34
CA VAL A 81 10.19 0.90 -1.20
C VAL A 81 9.17 -0.19 -1.52
N LEU A 82 9.55 -1.45 -1.25
CA LEU A 82 8.65 -2.60 -1.28
C LEU A 82 8.03 -2.83 0.09
N ALA A 83 6.73 -3.05 0.14
CA ALA A 83 6.01 -3.36 1.37
C ALA A 83 4.99 -4.49 1.16
N SER A 84 4.86 -5.35 2.17
CA SER A 84 3.84 -6.40 2.25
C SER A 84 2.74 -5.94 3.20
N VAL A 85 1.55 -5.64 2.69
CA VAL A 85 0.41 -5.19 3.51
C VAL A 85 -0.43 -6.38 3.93
N HIS A 86 -0.29 -6.76 5.19
CA HIS A 86 -1.08 -7.76 5.89
C HIS A 86 -2.35 -7.11 6.44
N ASP A 87 -3.42 -7.11 5.66
CA ASP A 87 -4.73 -6.61 6.10
C ASP A 87 -5.55 -7.75 6.71
N GLU A 88 -5.65 -7.77 8.04
CA GLU A 88 -6.43 -8.76 8.80
C GLU A 88 -7.94 -8.51 8.70
N ARG A 89 -8.38 -7.31 8.33
CA ARG A 89 -9.81 -6.97 8.22
C ARG A 89 -10.45 -7.69 7.03
N ILE A 90 -9.69 -7.82 5.94
CA ILE A 90 -10.14 -8.49 4.71
C ILE A 90 -9.47 -9.86 4.51
N GLY A 91 -8.42 -10.18 5.27
CA GLY A 91 -7.72 -11.46 5.20
C GLY A 91 -6.80 -11.59 3.99
N TYR A 92 -6.12 -10.52 3.58
CA TYR A 92 -5.23 -10.50 2.43
C TYR A 92 -3.82 -10.04 2.79
N VAL A 93 -2.85 -10.49 1.99
CA VAL A 93 -1.50 -9.92 1.90
C VAL A 93 -1.37 -9.28 0.53
N VAL A 94 -1.07 -7.98 0.51
CA VAL A 94 -0.98 -7.19 -0.71
C VAL A 94 0.44 -6.65 -0.83
N PRO A 95 1.25 -7.16 -1.78
CA PRO A 95 2.55 -6.58 -2.06
C PRO A 95 2.38 -5.25 -2.82
N ILE A 96 2.95 -4.18 -2.29
CA ILE A 96 2.93 -2.85 -2.91
C ILE A 96 4.35 -2.31 -3.06
N ARG A 97 4.55 -1.47 -4.08
CA ARG A 97 5.74 -0.66 -4.26
C ARG A 97 5.33 0.81 -4.19
N VAL A 98 6.06 1.60 -3.40
CA VAL A 98 5.88 3.05 -3.31
C VAL A 98 7.12 3.73 -3.87
N HIS A 99 6.90 4.58 -4.85
CA HIS A 99 7.96 5.33 -5.54
C HIS A 99 8.24 6.66 -4.85
N VAL A 100 9.41 7.23 -5.14
CA VAL A 100 9.87 8.51 -4.54
C VAL A 100 8.97 9.69 -4.93
N ASP A 101 8.29 9.60 -6.08
CA ASP A 101 7.34 10.61 -6.57
C ASP A 101 5.97 10.56 -5.88
N GLY A 102 5.73 9.55 -5.03
CA GLY A 102 4.47 9.34 -4.32
C GLY A 102 3.49 8.44 -5.07
N SER A 103 3.82 7.98 -6.27
CA SER A 103 3.04 6.94 -6.93
C SER A 103 3.20 5.60 -6.21
N SER A 104 2.16 4.78 -6.27
CA SER A 104 2.17 3.43 -5.71
C SER A 104 1.55 2.44 -6.68
N GLU A 105 2.09 1.23 -6.71
CA GLU A 105 1.66 0.15 -7.58
C GLU A 105 1.67 -1.19 -6.83
N PHE A 106 0.93 -2.17 -7.34
CA PHE A 106 1.04 -3.54 -6.85
C PHE A 106 2.38 -4.13 -7.30
N ALA A 107 3.13 -4.69 -6.36
CA ALA A 107 4.41 -5.34 -6.63
C ALA A 107 4.27 -6.86 -6.88
N GLY A 108 3.02 -7.35 -6.94
CA GLY A 108 2.68 -8.75 -7.13
C GLY A 108 1.19 -9.00 -6.95
N GLU A 109 0.78 -10.26 -7.04
CA GLU A 109 -0.63 -10.64 -6.89
C GLU A 109 -1.07 -10.56 -5.41
N PRO A 110 -2.21 -9.95 -5.10
CA PRO A 110 -2.81 -10.02 -3.78
C PRO A 110 -3.16 -11.46 -3.39
N VAL A 111 -2.59 -11.94 -2.29
CA VAL A 111 -2.81 -13.33 -1.83
C VAL A 111 -3.78 -13.33 -0.66
N ARG A 112 -4.85 -14.15 -0.72
CA ARG A 112 -5.68 -14.42 0.45
C ARG A 112 -4.83 -15.13 1.51
N ARG A 113 -4.82 -14.65 2.74
CA ARG A 113 -4.36 -15.48 3.86
C ARG A 113 -5.36 -16.60 4.02
N GLY A 114 -4.91 -17.83 3.74
CA GLY A 114 -5.65 -19.02 4.12
C GLY A 114 -5.94 -18.95 5.62
N THR A 115 -7.18 -19.23 6.00
CA THR A 115 -7.52 -19.50 7.39
C THR A 115 -6.71 -20.72 7.82
N ALA A 116 -5.75 -20.52 8.74
CA ALA A 116 -5.10 -21.62 9.44
C ALA A 116 -6.09 -22.32 10.38
#